data_AF-A0A852AID4-F1
#
_entry.id   AF-A0A852AID4-F1
#
_cell.length_a   1.000
_cell.length_b   1.000
_cell.length_c   1.000
_cell.angle_alpha   90.00
_cell.angle_beta   90.00
_cell.angle_gamma   90.00
#
_symmetry.space_group_name_H-M   'P 1'
#
loop_
_entity.id
_entity.type
_entity.pdbx_description
1 polymer ?
#
loop_
_entity_poly.entity_id
_entity_poly.type
_entity_poly.pdbx_seq_one_letter_code
_entity_poly.pdbx_strand_id
1 'polypeptide(L)'
;RCAGRVELFHAGTWGSVCDDTWDLAAARVTCRQVRCGPALRATPRPGEFGPGAGPIWLDDVTCTGREAELARCPARPWGEHNCHHGEDAGVECPQVCPQVSPGVSVCPQVCPQVCPGVSVCPQVRLVNGSSRCVGRVEVLHGDTWGSVCDDTWDMADAQVRPGTPG
;
A
#
# COMPACT_ATOMS: atom_id res chain seq x y z
N ARG A 1 -2.33 -4.16 3.81
CA ARG A 1 -1.07 -3.42 4.06
C ARG A 1 -1.22 -2.10 3.33
N CYS A 2 -0.91 -0.97 3.95
CA CYS A 2 -0.85 0.30 3.25
C CYS A 2 0.62 0.57 2.89
N ALA A 3 1.05 0.05 1.75
CA ALA A 3 2.41 0.26 1.26
C ALA A 3 2.43 0.19 -0.26
N GLY A 4 3.35 0.91 -0.87
CA GLY A 4 3.50 0.95 -2.32
C GLY A 4 4.41 2.09 -2.78
N ARG A 5 4.63 2.16 -4.09
CA ARG A 5 5.24 3.30 -4.77
C ARG A 5 4.36 4.54 -4.56
N VAL A 6 5.00 5.69 -4.35
CA VAL A 6 4.31 6.97 -4.19
C VAL A 6 4.14 7.61 -5.56
N GLU A 7 2.89 7.94 -5.89
CA GLU A 7 2.55 8.67 -7.11
C GLU A 7 1.69 9.90 -6.75
N LEU A 8 1.89 10.98 -7.49
CA LEU A 8 1.19 12.26 -7.35
C LEU A 8 0.44 12.58 -8.63
N PHE A 9 -0.72 13.21 -8.49
CA PHE A 9 -1.46 13.75 -9.63
C PHE A 9 -1.11 15.24 -9.82
N HIS A 10 -0.47 15.56 -10.95
CA HIS A 10 -0.09 16.92 -11.31
C HIS A 10 -0.28 17.13 -12.81
N ALA A 11 -0.70 18.34 -13.22
CA ALA A 11 -0.93 18.71 -14.62
C ALA A 11 -1.77 17.69 -15.43
N GLY A 12 -2.73 17.02 -14.78
CA GLY A 12 -3.64 16.09 -15.45
C GLY A 12 -3.14 14.65 -15.60
N THR A 13 -1.95 14.31 -15.09
CA THR A 13 -1.44 12.93 -15.12
C THR A 13 -0.80 12.51 -13.80
N TRP A 14 -0.82 11.20 -13.55
CA TRP A 14 -0.06 10.59 -12.47
C TRP A 14 1.43 10.51 -12.84
N GLY A 15 2.29 10.68 -11.85
CA GLY A 15 3.73 10.54 -11.96
C GLY A 15 4.35 10.13 -10.63
N SER A 16 5.53 9.52 -10.67
CA SER A 16 6.22 9.00 -9.49
C SER A 16 7.02 10.10 -8.75
N VAL A 17 7.67 9.71 -7.66
CA VAL A 17 8.56 10.56 -6.86
C VAL A 17 9.92 9.88 -6.81
N CYS A 18 11.01 10.61 -7.00
CA CYS A 18 12.36 10.05 -6.85
C CYS A 18 12.70 9.78 -5.37
N ASP A 19 13.52 8.76 -5.11
CA ASP A 19 13.97 8.38 -3.78
C ASP A 19 15.20 9.16 -3.27
N ASP A 20 15.76 10.07 -4.08
CA ASP A 20 16.78 11.02 -3.65
C ASP A 20 16.27 11.87 -2.48
N THR A 21 17.00 11.82 -1.37
CA THR A 21 16.65 12.43 -0.06
C THR A 21 15.34 11.92 0.58
N TRP A 22 14.72 10.86 0.03
CA TRP A 22 13.46 10.31 0.52
C TRP A 22 13.62 9.64 1.89
N ASP A 23 12.99 10.22 2.90
CA ASP A 23 13.19 9.84 4.30
C ASP A 23 11.88 9.55 5.05
N LEU A 24 12.02 9.26 6.36
CA LEU A 24 10.88 8.97 7.20
C LEU A 24 9.95 10.19 7.41
N ALA A 25 10.46 11.42 7.28
CA ALA A 25 9.64 12.62 7.37
C ALA A 25 8.72 12.73 6.14
N ALA A 26 9.24 12.49 4.94
CA ALA A 26 8.44 12.41 3.72
C ALA A 26 7.44 11.25 3.75
N ALA A 27 7.85 10.08 4.25
CA ALA A 27 6.95 8.96 4.45
C ALA A 27 5.81 9.31 5.43
N ARG A 28 6.10 10.06 6.51
CA ARG A 28 5.08 10.50 7.49
C ARG A 28 4.02 11.40 6.87
N VAL A 29 4.43 12.36 6.04
CA VAL A 29 3.50 13.22 5.29
C VAL A 29 2.63 12.36 4.38
N THR A 30 3.24 11.47 3.61
CA THR A 30 2.54 10.57 2.67
C THR A 30 1.51 9.69 3.38
N CYS A 31 1.92 8.93 4.40
CA CYS A 31 1.03 8.04 5.15
C CYS A 31 -0.12 8.78 5.81
N ARG A 32 0.11 10.01 6.30
CA ARG A 32 -0.93 10.86 6.86
C ARG A 32 -1.89 11.36 5.79
N GLN A 33 -1.37 11.79 4.64
CA GLN A 33 -2.17 12.28 3.50
C GLN A 33 -3.14 11.19 3.00
N VAL A 34 -2.69 9.93 2.90
CA VAL A 34 -3.52 8.78 2.52
C VAL A 34 -4.27 8.13 3.68
N ARG A 35 -4.19 8.71 4.89
CA ARG A 35 -4.91 8.28 6.11
C ARG A 35 -4.63 6.84 6.55
N CYS A 36 -3.38 6.39 6.38
CA CYS A 36 -2.92 5.07 6.82
C CYS A 36 -2.21 5.09 8.19
N GLY A 37 -2.30 6.19 8.95
CA GLY A 37 -1.63 6.32 10.24
C GLY A 37 -0.16 6.76 10.13
N PRO A 38 0.65 6.56 11.18
CA PRO A 38 2.04 7.03 11.22
C PRO A 38 2.94 6.17 10.33
N ALA A 39 3.84 6.75 9.55
CA ALA A 39 4.75 5.98 8.70
C ALA A 39 5.62 4.99 9.50
N LEU A 40 5.75 3.76 8.99
CA LEU A 40 6.70 2.79 9.51
C LEU A 40 8.06 2.98 8.84
N ARG A 41 8.08 3.10 7.51
CA ARG A 41 9.31 3.12 6.71
C ARG A 41 9.14 3.96 5.44
N ALA A 42 10.20 4.67 5.07
CA ALA A 42 10.48 5.06 3.70
C ALA A 42 11.23 3.88 3.04
N THR A 43 11.03 3.62 1.75
CA THR A 43 11.74 2.53 1.06
C THR A 43 13.25 2.70 1.18
N PRO A 44 13.98 1.74 1.78
CA PRO A 44 15.45 1.82 1.88
C PRO A 44 16.17 1.40 0.59
N ARG A 45 15.43 0.88 -0.40
CA ARG A 45 15.98 0.45 -1.67
C ARG A 45 15.22 1.12 -2.83
N PRO A 46 15.94 1.66 -3.81
CA PRO A 46 15.36 2.15 -5.06
C PRO A 46 14.43 1.11 -5.69
N GLY A 47 13.22 1.54 -6.07
CA GLY A 47 12.30 0.72 -6.85
C GLY A 47 11.79 -0.55 -6.14
N GLU A 48 11.77 -0.60 -4.81
CA GLU A 48 11.33 -1.79 -4.04
C GLU A 48 9.92 -2.26 -4.41
N PHE A 49 9.02 -1.33 -4.78
CA PHE A 49 7.66 -1.62 -5.21
C PHE A 49 7.49 -1.73 -6.73
N GLY A 50 8.61 -1.84 -7.44
CA GLY A 50 8.67 -1.88 -8.90
C GLY A 50 8.62 -0.48 -9.52
N PRO A 51 9.16 -0.35 -10.75
CA PRO A 51 9.21 0.91 -11.46
C PRO A 51 7.81 1.41 -11.80
N GLY A 52 7.64 2.73 -11.73
CA GLY A 52 6.52 3.45 -12.28
C GLY A 52 6.63 3.61 -13.80
N ALA A 53 5.72 4.42 -14.34
CA ALA A 53 5.71 4.79 -15.73
C ALA A 53 5.24 6.24 -15.87
N GLY A 54 5.69 6.91 -16.95
CA GLY A 54 5.30 8.29 -17.23
C GLY A 54 6.28 9.29 -16.58
N PRO A 55 5.80 10.47 -16.15
CA PRO A 55 6.67 11.48 -15.55
C PRO A 55 7.10 11.10 -14.13
N ILE A 56 8.28 11.58 -13.72
CA ILE A 56 8.67 11.65 -12.31
C ILE A 56 8.44 13.10 -11.89
N TRP A 57 7.55 13.33 -10.94
CA TRP A 57 7.06 14.66 -10.63
C TRP A 57 7.90 15.44 -9.64
N LEU A 58 8.43 14.75 -8.63
CA LEU A 58 9.21 15.36 -7.57
C LEU A 58 10.55 14.64 -7.42
N ASP A 59 11.55 15.45 -7.07
CA ASP A 59 12.93 15.06 -6.81
C ASP A 59 13.50 15.94 -5.67
N ASP A 60 14.49 15.43 -4.94
CA ASP A 60 15.07 16.02 -3.73
C ASP A 60 14.01 16.47 -2.69
N VAL A 61 13.04 15.60 -2.40
CA VAL A 61 11.92 15.92 -1.50
C VAL A 61 12.38 15.96 -0.04
N THR A 62 12.40 17.16 0.54
CA THR A 62 12.90 17.41 1.90
C THR A 62 11.78 17.91 2.83
N CYS A 63 10.95 16.99 3.31
CA CYS A 63 9.87 17.29 4.24
C CYS A 63 10.36 17.50 5.70
N THR A 64 9.70 18.39 6.44
CA THR A 64 9.81 18.46 7.91
C THR A 64 8.98 17.38 8.63
N GLY A 65 8.08 16.73 7.90
CA GLY A 65 7.16 15.71 8.44
C GLY A 65 5.84 16.29 8.96
N ARG A 66 5.61 17.61 8.79
CA ARG A 66 4.44 18.33 9.29
C ARG A 66 3.56 18.90 8.17
N GLU A 67 4.03 18.87 6.94
CA GLU A 67 3.36 19.37 5.74
C GLU A 67 2.02 18.67 5.52
N ALA A 68 0.98 19.42 5.20
CA ALA A 68 -0.37 18.85 5.00
C ALA A 68 -0.40 17.81 3.87
N GLU A 69 0.42 18.02 2.84
CA GLU A 69 0.47 17.23 1.61
C GLU A 69 1.92 17.18 1.12
N LEU A 70 2.29 16.09 0.45
CA LEU A 70 3.65 15.87 -0.07
C LEU A 70 4.08 16.96 -1.07
N ALA A 71 3.13 17.44 -1.88
CA ALA A 71 3.31 18.54 -2.83
C ALA A 71 3.73 19.89 -2.20
N ARG A 72 3.65 20.02 -0.86
CA ARG A 72 4.05 21.22 -0.12
C ARG A 72 5.42 21.10 0.52
N CYS A 73 6.06 19.94 0.44
CA CYS A 73 7.44 19.81 0.89
C CYS A 73 8.35 20.57 -0.07
N PRO A 74 9.44 21.19 0.44
CA PRO A 74 10.54 21.63 -0.39
C PRO A 74 11.02 20.48 -1.30
N ALA A 75 11.15 20.77 -2.59
CA ALA A 75 11.57 19.84 -3.63
C ALA A 75 12.10 20.66 -4.83
N ARG A 76 12.68 19.98 -5.81
CA ARG A 76 12.97 20.60 -7.11
C ARG A 76 11.68 21.04 -7.83
N PRO A 77 11.78 21.93 -8.84
CA PRO A 77 10.66 22.25 -9.71
C PRO A 77 10.01 20.98 -10.29
N TRP A 78 8.68 21.02 -10.45
CA TRP A 78 7.90 19.88 -10.93
C TRP A 78 8.42 19.35 -12.27
N GLY A 79 8.69 18.05 -12.33
CA GLY A 79 9.21 17.37 -13.52
C GLY A 79 10.71 17.58 -13.79
N GLU A 80 11.43 18.33 -12.95
CA GLU A 80 12.87 18.45 -13.03
C GLU A 80 13.54 17.43 -12.10
N HIS A 81 14.14 16.40 -12.69
CA HIS A 81 14.81 15.32 -11.98
C HIS A 81 15.96 14.74 -12.82
N ASN A 82 16.90 14.07 -12.15
CA ASN A 82 17.94 13.25 -12.79
C ASN A 82 17.69 11.74 -12.61
N CYS A 83 16.59 11.36 -11.96
CA CYS A 83 16.29 9.97 -11.64
C CYS A 83 15.65 9.20 -12.80
N HIS A 84 15.71 7.88 -12.73
CA HIS A 84 14.94 6.95 -13.57
C HIS A 84 13.92 6.17 -12.72
N HIS A 85 12.96 5.47 -13.34
CA HIS A 85 11.92 4.74 -12.59
C HIS A 85 12.43 3.58 -11.71
N GLY A 86 13.71 3.22 -11.78
CA GLY A 86 14.31 2.30 -10.82
C GLY A 86 14.57 2.95 -9.46
N GLU A 87 14.43 4.27 -9.38
CA GLU A 87 14.63 5.15 -8.21
C GLU A 87 13.29 5.70 -7.71
N ASP A 88 12.17 5.09 -8.10
CA ASP A 88 10.87 5.53 -7.61
C ASP A 88 10.71 5.20 -6.12
N ALA A 89 10.40 6.24 -5.35
CA ALA A 89 10.18 6.21 -3.92
C ALA A 89 8.90 5.45 -3.54
N GLY A 90 8.95 4.80 -2.38
CA GLY A 90 7.82 4.12 -1.77
C GLY A 90 7.71 4.35 -0.27
N VAL A 91 6.57 3.94 0.27
CA VAL A 91 6.29 4.02 1.71
C VAL A 91 5.69 2.72 2.22
N GLU A 92 5.95 2.45 3.49
CA GLU A 92 5.21 1.47 4.25
C GLU A 92 4.57 2.15 5.48
N CYS A 93 3.25 2.13 5.49
CA CYS A 93 2.42 2.58 6.59
C CYS A 93 1.84 1.34 7.31
N PRO A 94 1.55 1.45 8.62
CA PRO A 94 0.82 0.43 9.33
C PRO A 94 -0.58 0.36 8.72
N GLN A 95 -1.17 -0.82 8.67
CA GLN A 95 -2.60 -0.92 8.39
C GLN A 95 -3.35 -0.50 9.66
N VAL A 96 -3.35 0.81 9.97
CA VAL A 96 -4.15 1.31 11.08
C VAL A 96 -5.56 1.49 10.55
N CYS A 97 -6.45 0.60 10.98
CA CYS A 97 -7.87 0.83 10.84
C CYS A 97 -8.26 1.83 11.93
N PRO A 98 -8.61 3.09 11.61
CA PRO A 98 -8.99 4.08 12.60
C PRO A 98 -10.01 3.51 13.60
N GLN A 99 -9.73 3.69 14.89
CA GLN A 99 -10.65 3.34 15.96
C GLN A 99 -11.74 4.41 15.98
N VAL A 100 -12.95 4.05 15.58
CA VAL A 100 -14.12 4.96 15.63
C VAL A 100 -14.87 4.83 16.95
N SER A 101 -14.71 3.70 17.63
CA SER A 101 -15.20 3.46 18.99
C SER A 101 -14.36 2.35 19.65
N PRO A 102 -14.44 2.18 20.99
CA PRO A 102 -13.74 1.09 21.66
C PRO A 102 -14.08 -0.27 21.01
N GLY A 103 -13.08 -0.93 20.44
CA GLY A 103 -13.23 -2.23 19.77
C GLY A 103 -13.76 -2.17 18.33
N VAL A 104 -14.03 -0.99 17.75
CA VAL A 104 -14.47 -0.84 16.36
C VAL A 104 -13.39 -0.15 15.54
N SER A 105 -12.84 -0.91 14.59
CA SER A 105 -11.84 -0.42 13.66
C SER A 105 -12.47 -0.31 12.27
N VAL A 106 -12.43 0.87 11.65
CA VAL A 106 -12.90 1.04 10.27
C VAL A 106 -11.68 1.19 9.38
N CYS A 107 -11.39 0.20 8.53
CA CYS A 107 -10.33 0.34 7.54
C CYS A 107 -10.90 1.12 6.33
N PRO A 108 -10.34 2.26 5.91
CA PRO A 108 -10.70 2.84 4.62
C PRO A 108 -10.33 1.80 3.55
N GLN A 109 -11.35 1.33 2.83
CA GLN A 109 -11.35 0.09 2.04
C GLN A 109 -10.19 0.04 1.03
N VAL A 110 -9.51 -1.10 0.81
CA VAL A 110 -10.07 -2.30 0.15
C VAL A 110 -10.14 -3.51 1.09
N CYS A 111 -11.23 -3.58 1.87
CA CYS A 111 -11.95 -4.80 2.24
C CYS A 111 -13.36 -4.35 2.67
N PRO A 112 -14.44 -5.04 2.29
CA PRO A 112 -15.74 -4.80 2.84
C PRO A 112 -15.82 -5.35 4.27
N GLN A 113 -16.56 -4.63 5.11
CA GLN A 113 -17.13 -5.06 6.40
C GLN A 113 -16.32 -4.78 7.69
N VAL A 114 -16.82 -3.76 8.38
CA VAL A 114 -17.07 -3.57 9.82
C VAL A 114 -16.75 -4.75 10.75
N CYS A 115 -16.03 -4.49 11.85
CA CYS A 115 -16.06 -5.32 13.07
C CYS A 115 -16.22 -4.45 14.33
N PRO A 116 -17.12 -4.84 15.25
CA PRO A 116 -16.67 -5.40 16.53
C PRO A 116 -17.28 -6.78 16.81
N GLY A 117 -16.49 -7.68 17.39
CA GLY A 117 -16.97 -8.95 17.96
C GLY A 117 -17.21 -10.11 16.98
N VAL A 118 -16.92 -9.96 15.69
CA VAL A 118 -17.08 -11.05 14.71
C VAL A 118 -15.77 -11.27 13.97
N SER A 119 -15.22 -12.47 14.10
CA SER A 119 -14.16 -13.01 13.27
C SER A 119 -14.70 -13.31 11.88
N VAL A 120 -14.61 -12.36 10.96
CA VAL A 120 -14.68 -12.65 9.52
C VAL A 120 -13.48 -12.03 8.83
N CYS A 121 -12.28 -12.47 9.25
CA CYS A 121 -11.16 -12.59 8.33
C CYS A 121 -11.51 -13.69 7.31
N PRO A 122 -10.95 -13.64 6.09
CA PRO A 122 -11.37 -14.48 4.98
C PRO A 122 -11.46 -15.95 5.40
N GLN A 123 -12.50 -16.65 4.92
CA GLN A 123 -12.59 -18.11 4.94
C GLN A 123 -11.43 -18.78 4.18
N VAL A 124 -10.40 -18.04 3.79
CA VAL A 124 -9.26 -18.45 2.98
C VAL A 124 -8.00 -17.81 3.56
N ARG A 125 -6.91 -18.57 3.69
CA ARG A 125 -5.58 -18.08 4.10
C ARG A 125 -4.49 -18.64 3.21
N LEU A 126 -3.34 -17.97 3.20
CA LEU A 126 -2.11 -18.48 2.59
C LEU A 126 -1.15 -18.90 3.70
N VAL A 127 -0.62 -20.12 3.60
CA VAL A 127 0.34 -20.67 4.57
C VAL A 127 1.65 -21.08 3.90
N ASN A 128 2.74 -21.05 4.67
CA ASN A 128 4.08 -21.47 4.24
C ASN A 128 4.63 -20.78 2.99
N GLY A 129 4.26 -19.53 2.72
CA GLY A 129 4.89 -18.73 1.67
C GLY A 129 5.82 -17.64 2.20
N SER A 130 6.58 -17.04 1.30
CA SER A 130 7.59 -16.02 1.61
C SER A 130 7.00 -14.66 2.00
N SER A 131 5.68 -14.48 1.88
CA SER A 131 4.97 -13.26 2.30
C SER A 131 3.51 -13.57 2.59
N ARG A 132 2.77 -12.59 3.13
CA ARG A 132 1.32 -12.74 3.34
C ARG A 132 0.47 -12.83 2.06
N CYS A 133 1.07 -12.61 0.88
CA CYS A 133 0.39 -12.71 -0.42
C CYS A 133 0.85 -13.94 -1.23
N VAL A 134 1.66 -14.81 -0.63
CA VAL A 134 2.22 -16.02 -1.27
C VAL A 134 2.05 -17.18 -0.30
N GLY A 135 1.69 -18.36 -0.80
CA GLY A 135 1.60 -19.56 0.02
C GLY A 135 0.59 -20.56 -0.53
N ARG A 136 0.45 -21.70 0.15
CA ARG A 136 -0.62 -22.67 -0.11
C ARG A 136 -1.95 -22.09 0.33
N VAL A 137 -2.96 -22.20 -0.53
CA VAL A 137 -4.34 -21.79 -0.24
C VAL A 137 -4.98 -22.80 0.71
N GLU A 138 -5.48 -22.32 1.84
CA GLU A 138 -6.29 -23.11 2.78
C GLU A 138 -7.64 -22.43 3.00
N VAL A 139 -8.71 -23.21 3.06
CA VAL A 139 -10.09 -22.75 3.22
C VAL A 139 -10.64 -23.25 4.56
N LEU A 140 -11.37 -22.40 5.28
CA LEU A 140 -12.05 -22.75 6.53
C LEU A 140 -13.44 -23.32 6.22
N HIS A 141 -13.68 -24.57 6.59
CA HIS A 141 -14.97 -25.25 6.46
C HIS A 141 -15.28 -26.04 7.74
N GLY A 142 -16.41 -25.75 8.39
CA GLY A 142 -16.82 -26.44 9.62
C GLY A 142 -15.77 -26.37 10.73
N ASP A 143 -15.25 -25.16 11.01
CA ASP A 143 -14.17 -24.89 11.97
C ASP A 143 -12.84 -25.61 11.72
N THR A 144 -12.67 -26.20 10.54
CA THR A 144 -11.48 -26.94 10.14
C THR A 144 -10.84 -26.31 8.90
N TRP A 145 -9.51 -26.21 8.90
CA TRP A 145 -8.76 -25.74 7.73
C TRP A 145 -8.44 -26.91 6.80
N GLY A 146 -8.83 -26.77 5.54
CA GLY A 146 -8.53 -27.73 4.47
C GLY A 146 -7.73 -27.08 3.33
N SER A 147 -6.97 -27.88 2.58
CA SER A 147 -6.32 -27.44 1.35
C SER A 147 -7.27 -27.49 0.16
N VAL A 148 -6.99 -26.67 -0.86
CA VAL A 148 -7.69 -26.73 -2.16
C VAL A 148 -6.94 -27.69 -3.09
N CYS A 149 -7.67 -28.52 -3.84
CA CYS A 149 -7.10 -29.39 -4.87
C CYS A 149 -6.69 -28.59 -6.11
N ASP A 150 -5.60 -29.00 -6.76
CA ASP A 150 -4.99 -28.29 -7.89
C ASP A 150 -5.40 -28.84 -9.27
N ASP A 151 -6.17 -29.92 -9.33
CA ASP A 151 -6.55 -30.62 -10.57
C ASP A 151 -7.13 -29.71 -11.68
N THR A 152 -7.78 -28.60 -11.31
CA THR A 152 -8.31 -27.59 -12.24
C THR A 152 -7.93 -26.17 -11.87
N TRP A 153 -6.93 -25.99 -11.00
CA TRP A 153 -6.57 -24.66 -10.49
C TRP A 153 -5.77 -23.87 -11.54
N ASP A 154 -6.29 -22.70 -11.93
CA ASP A 154 -5.65 -21.82 -12.91
C ASP A 154 -5.43 -20.37 -12.42
N MET A 155 -4.96 -19.50 -13.32
CA MET A 155 -4.71 -18.09 -13.01
C MET A 155 -5.98 -17.28 -12.74
N ALA A 156 -7.13 -17.71 -13.25
CA ALA A 156 -8.41 -17.08 -12.96
C ALA A 156 -8.84 -17.40 -11.51
N ASP A 157 -8.59 -18.61 -11.03
CA ASP A 157 -8.85 -19.01 -9.63
C ASP A 157 -7.95 -18.26 -8.63
N ALA A 158 -6.72 -17.93 -9.05
CA ALA A 158 -5.79 -17.11 -8.26
C ALA A 158 -6.15 -15.61 -8.24
N GLN A 159 -7.04 -15.14 -9.11
CA GLN A 159 -7.38 -13.74 -9.25
C GLN A 159 -8.55 -13.33 -8.34
N VAL A 160 -8.24 -12.66 -7.23
CA VAL A 160 -9.28 -12.10 -6.35
C VAL A 160 -9.78 -10.78 -6.93
N ARG A 161 -11.03 -10.77 -7.42
CA ARG A 161 -11.70 -9.53 -7.85
C ARG A 161 -12.28 -8.80 -6.63
N PRO A 162 -12.07 -7.47 -6.50
CA PRO A 162 -12.84 -6.67 -5.56
C PRO A 162 -14.32 -6.81 -5.89
N GLY A 163 -15.13 -7.24 -4.93
CA GLY A 163 -16.57 -7.44 -5.12
C GLY A 163 -17.23 -6.12 -5.54
N THR A 164 -17.95 -6.15 -6.67
CA THR A 164 -18.92 -5.10 -7.00
C THR A 164 -20.09 -5.21 -6.02
N PRO A 165 -20.48 -4.12 -5.33
CA PRO A 165 -21.72 -4.12 -4.56
C PRO A 165 -22.90 -4.36 -5.53
N GLY A 166 -23.71 -5.38 -5.25
CA GLY A 166 -25.03 -5.56 -5.84
C GLY A 166 -26.07 -4.71 -5.14
#